data_AF-A0A8H8P1W5-F1
#
_entry.id   AF-A0A8H8P1W5-F1
#
_cell.length_a   1.000
_cell.length_b   1.000
_cell.length_c   1.000
_cell.angle_alpha   90.00
_cell.angle_beta   90.00
_cell.angle_gamma   90.00
#
_symmetry.space_group_name_H-M   'P 1'
#
loop_
_entity.id
_entity.type
_entity.pdbx_description
1 polymer ?
#
loop_
_entity_poly.entity_id
_entity_poly.type
_entity_poly.pdbx_seq_one_letter_code
_entity_poly.pdbx_strand_id
1 'polypeptide(L)'
;MPVSLSSGLYKISTQTPNGKLFVGVRPDSSPDVAGGFPVIVGPESSSAIIELRLLDGLKYEFLLYHHGGQSLGYKMNQFDKGCEVIASPGREVGEWMITQGRNPEKYR
;
A
#
# COMPACT_ATOMS: atom_id res chain seq x y z
N MET A 1 -10.23 13.49 -8.93
CA MET A 1 -10.12 13.11 -10.36
C MET A 1 -8.99 12.11 -10.52
N PRO A 2 -9.11 11.03 -11.31
CA PRO A 2 -7.99 10.12 -11.58
C PRO A 2 -6.76 10.85 -12.11
N VAL A 3 -5.57 10.40 -11.71
CA VAL A 3 -4.29 10.98 -12.16
C VAL A 3 -3.38 9.92 -12.77
N SER A 4 -2.64 10.33 -13.78
CA SER A 4 -1.58 9.52 -14.37
C SER A 4 -0.28 9.75 -13.60
N LEU A 5 0.33 8.67 -13.13
CA LEU A 5 1.68 8.67 -12.59
C LEU A 5 2.57 7.81 -13.49
N SER A 6 3.86 8.14 -13.58
CA SER A 6 4.82 7.27 -14.26
C SER A 6 5.05 6.01 -13.42
N SER A 7 5.35 4.89 -14.07
CA SER A 7 5.85 3.73 -13.32
C SER A 7 7.22 4.05 -12.72
N GLY A 8 7.52 3.52 -11.54
CA GLY A 8 8.78 3.80 -10.85
C GLY A 8 8.72 3.55 -9.36
N LEU A 9 9.74 4.03 -8.65
CA LEU A 9 9.84 3.89 -7.20
C LEU A 9 9.27 5.13 -6.50
N TYR A 10 8.38 4.89 -5.55
CA TYR A 10 7.66 5.91 -4.81
C TYR A 10 7.73 5.64 -3.30
N LYS A 11 7.50 6.71 -2.54
CA LYS A 11 7.19 6.63 -1.12
C LYS A 11 5.79 7.18 -0.93
N ILE A 12 4.88 6.35 -0.41
CA ILE A 12 3.51 6.75 -0.07
C ILE A 12 3.52 7.20 1.39
N SER A 13 3.01 8.39 1.67
CA SER A 13 3.12 8.98 3.00
C SER A 13 1.85 9.68 3.43
N THR A 14 1.65 9.75 4.74
CA THR A 14 0.60 10.55 5.38
C THR A 14 1.22 11.53 6.37
N GLN A 15 0.60 12.71 6.47
CA GLN A 15 0.96 13.68 7.49
C GLN A 15 0.18 13.39 8.78
N THR A 16 0.89 13.31 9.89
CA THR A 16 0.34 13.23 11.25
C THR A 16 0.82 14.43 12.08
N PRO A 17 0.21 14.69 13.25
CA PRO A 17 0.71 15.71 14.18
C PRO A 17 2.18 15.49 14.60
N ASN A 18 2.60 14.22 14.64
CA ASN A 18 3.94 13.82 15.09
C ASN A 18 4.94 13.67 13.94
N GLY A 19 4.59 14.15 12.74
CA GLY A 19 5.44 14.10 11.56
C GLY A 19 4.88 13.23 10.43
N LYS A 20 5.75 12.98 9.45
CA LYS A 20 5.43 12.23 8.24
C LYS A 20 5.65 10.74 8.48
N LEU A 21 4.64 9.95 8.18
CA LEU A 21 4.71 8.49 8.24
C LEU A 21 4.56 7.91 6.84
N PHE A 22 5.12 6.73 6.62
CA PHE A 22 5.23 6.08 5.32
C PHE A 22 4.61 4.70 5.33
N VAL A 23 4.00 4.33 4.21
CA VAL A 23 3.46 2.99 3.97
C VAL A 23 4.61 2.02 3.76
N GLY A 24 4.58 0.88 4.44
CA GLY A 24 5.53 -0.20 4.27
C GLY A 24 5.11 -1.43 5.06
N VAL A 25 6.05 -2.31 5.36
CA VAL A 25 5.84 -3.44 6.27
C VAL A 25 6.78 -3.35 7.47
N ARG A 26 6.39 -3.97 8.59
CA ARG A 26 7.28 -4.02 9.76
C ARG A 26 8.52 -4.85 9.43
N PRO A 27 9.72 -4.39 9.83
CA PRO A 27 10.97 -5.11 9.59
C PRO A 27 10.98 -6.55 10.11
N ASP A 28 10.27 -6.81 11.21
CA ASP A 28 10.27 -8.12 11.91
C ASP A 28 8.97 -8.92 11.70
N SER A 29 8.11 -8.49 10.76
CA SER A 29 6.88 -9.22 10.46
C SER A 29 7.20 -10.51 9.71
N SER A 30 6.67 -11.62 10.21
CA SER A 30 6.54 -12.85 9.42
C SER A 30 5.24 -12.79 8.60
N PRO A 31 5.17 -13.44 7.42
CA PRO A 31 3.92 -13.57 6.69
C PRO A 31 2.88 -14.28 7.58
N ASP A 32 1.63 -13.83 7.50
CA ASP A 32 0.52 -14.43 8.22
C ASP A 32 0.20 -15.84 7.68
N VAL A 33 -0.76 -16.53 8.32
CA VAL A 33 -1.19 -17.89 7.91
C VAL A 33 -1.71 -17.91 6.45
N ALA A 34 -2.13 -16.76 5.91
CA ALA A 34 -2.56 -16.61 4.53
C ALA A 34 -1.42 -16.22 3.56
N GLY A 35 -0.17 -16.15 4.05
CA GLY A 35 1.02 -15.88 3.25
C GLY A 35 1.28 -14.40 2.95
N GLY A 36 0.60 -13.47 3.62
CA GLY A 36 0.73 -12.03 3.40
C GLY A 36 1.33 -11.27 4.58
N PHE A 37 1.92 -10.10 4.30
CA PHE A 37 2.45 -9.18 5.31
C PHE A 37 1.42 -8.07 5.55
N PRO A 38 1.06 -7.79 6.82
CA PRO A 38 0.27 -6.61 7.13
C PRO A 38 0.99 -5.33 6.68
N VAL A 39 0.31 -4.50 5.90
CA VAL A 39 0.84 -3.20 5.50
C VAL A 39 0.57 -2.20 6.61
N ILE A 40 1.62 -1.51 7.04
CA ILE A 40 1.59 -0.57 8.15
C ILE A 40 1.98 0.83 7.69
N VAL A 41 1.74 1.79 8.57
CA VAL A 41 2.21 3.18 8.44
C VAL A 41 3.18 3.46 9.58
N GLY A 42 4.42 3.82 9.26
CA GLY A 42 5.49 3.98 10.26
C GLY A 42 6.56 5.01 9.87
N PRO A 43 7.66 5.11 10.64
CA PRO A 43 8.80 5.94 10.29
C PRO A 43 9.41 5.55 8.94
N GLU A 44 10.22 6.44 8.38
CA GLU A 44 10.93 6.15 7.13
C GLU A 44 11.89 4.98 7.28
N SER A 45 11.80 4.01 6.37
CA SER A 45 12.62 2.80 6.32
C SER A 45 12.83 2.36 4.87
N SER A 46 13.73 1.39 4.66
CA SER A 46 13.85 0.72 3.35
C SER A 46 12.56 -0.03 2.99
N SER A 47 11.82 -0.58 3.96
CA SER A 47 10.54 -1.24 3.71
C SER A 47 9.42 -0.31 3.22
N ALA A 48 9.66 1.01 3.19
CA ALA A 48 8.71 2.02 2.73
C ALA A 48 8.82 2.39 1.23
N ILE A 49 9.67 1.69 0.48
CA ILE A 49 9.81 1.89 -0.96
C ILE A 49 8.78 1.02 -1.70
N ILE A 50 7.91 1.68 -2.44
CA ILE A 50 6.84 1.06 -3.23
C ILE A 50 7.18 1.21 -4.71
N GLU A 51 7.25 0.10 -5.43
CA GLU A 51 7.25 0.11 -6.89
C GLU A 51 5.81 0.30 -7.38
N LEU A 52 5.59 1.35 -8.16
CA LEU A 52 4.34 1.59 -8.87
C LEU A 52 4.50 1.07 -10.30
N ARG A 53 3.65 0.13 -10.69
CA ARG A 53 3.61 -0.42 -12.04
C ARG A 53 2.28 -0.10 -12.70
N LEU A 54 2.32 0.56 -13.85
CA LEU A 54 1.14 0.76 -14.68
C LEU A 54 0.73 -0.59 -15.29
N LEU A 55 -0.54 -0.95 -15.14
CA LEU A 55 -1.11 -2.17 -15.72
C LEU A 55 -1.73 -1.85 -17.09
N ASP A 56 -2.82 -1.08 -17.07
CA ASP A 56 -3.53 -0.62 -18.27
C ASP A 56 -4.30 0.67 -17.95
N GLY A 57 -4.33 1.61 -18.89
CA GLY A 57 -4.99 2.91 -18.75
C GLY A 57 -4.54 3.71 -17.52
N LEU A 58 -5.39 3.76 -16.49
CA LEU A 58 -5.13 4.41 -15.19
C LEU A 58 -5.16 3.44 -14.01
N LYS A 59 -4.96 2.15 -14.29
CA LYS A 59 -4.86 1.08 -13.29
C LYS A 59 -3.41 0.81 -12.96
N TYR A 60 -3.12 0.70 -11.68
CA TYR A 60 -1.78 0.48 -11.16
C TYR A 60 -1.75 -0.71 -10.21
N GLU A 61 -0.58 -1.33 -10.16
CA GLU A 61 -0.16 -2.26 -9.12
C GLU A 61 0.86 -1.56 -8.22
N PHE A 62 0.73 -1.74 -6.91
CA PHE A 62 1.72 -1.29 -5.93
C PHE A 62 2.46 -2.51 -5.39
N LEU A 63 3.79 -2.52 -5.49
CA LEU A 63 4.63 -3.63 -5.06
C LEU A 63 5.60 -3.18 -3.98
N LEU A 64 5.84 -4.03 -2.98
CA LEU A 64 6.91 -3.83 -2.01
C LEU A 64 8.27 -4.13 -2.66
N TYR A 65 9.05 -3.08 -2.94
CA TYR A 65 10.31 -3.21 -3.68
C TYR A 65 11.32 -4.14 -2.99
N HIS A 66 11.45 -4.03 -1.66
CA HIS A 66 12.41 -4.84 -0.89
C HIS A 66 11.87 -6.20 -0.43
N HIS A 67 10.59 -6.51 -0.62
CA HIS A 67 9.96 -7.74 -0.12
C HIS A 67 9.57 -8.68 -1.27
N GLY A 68 10.47 -8.84 -2.24
CA GLY A 68 10.28 -9.74 -3.37
C GLY A 68 9.18 -9.31 -4.34
N GLY A 69 8.82 -8.02 -4.35
CA GLY A 69 7.78 -7.49 -5.23
C GLY A 69 6.38 -7.99 -4.86
N GLN A 70 6.07 -8.15 -3.57
CA GLN A 70 4.72 -8.51 -3.15
C GLN A 70 3.72 -7.39 -3.46
N SER A 71 2.59 -7.75 -4.05
CA SER A 71 1.54 -6.79 -4.43
C SER A 71 0.70 -6.41 -3.22
N LEU A 72 0.40 -5.12 -3.09
CA LEU A 72 -0.57 -4.59 -2.13
C LEU A 72 -1.99 -4.88 -2.62
N GLY A 73 -2.79 -5.45 -1.74
CA GLY A 73 -4.21 -5.74 -1.95
C GLY A 73 -5.00 -5.53 -0.66
N TYR A 74 -6.25 -5.99 -0.66
CA TYR A 74 -7.14 -5.88 0.48
C TYR A 74 -7.56 -7.25 0.98
N LYS A 75 -7.61 -7.41 2.30
CA LYS A 75 -8.19 -8.58 2.97
C LYS A 75 -9.38 -8.12 3.79
N MET A 76 -10.54 -8.74 3.56
CA MET A 76 -11.69 -8.58 4.46
C MET A 76 -11.52 -9.55 5.63
N ASN A 77 -11.46 -9.04 6.85
CA ASN A 77 -11.53 -9.89 8.03
C ASN A 77 -13.00 -10.24 8.29
N GLN A 78 -13.26 -11.51 8.58
CA GLN A 78 -14.61 -12.05 8.82
C GLN A 78 -15.14 -11.65 10.21
N PHE A 79 -14.24 -11.27 11.12
CA PHE A 79 -14.53 -11.01 12.53
C PHE A 79 -14.54 -9.53 12.90
N ASP A 80 -13.84 -8.69 12.14
CA ASP A 80 -13.79 -7.24 12.33
C ASP A 80 -14.43 -6.55 11.11
N LYS A 81 -15.29 -5.56 11.35
CA LYS A 81 -15.90 -4.72 10.28
C LYS A 81 -14.85 -3.80 9.64
N GLY A 82 -13.77 -4.35 9.11
CA GLY A 82 -12.62 -3.63 8.58
C GLY A 82 -12.01 -4.35 7.38
N CYS A 83 -11.62 -3.56 6.38
CA CYS A 83 -10.75 -4.02 5.30
C CYS A 83 -9.32 -3.62 5.68
N GLU A 84 -8.41 -4.59 5.68
CA GLU A 84 -6.98 -4.34 5.91
C GLU A 84 -6.23 -4.36 4.58
N VAL A 85 -5.19 -3.54 4.48
CA VAL A 85 -4.26 -3.62 3.35
C VAL A 85 -3.19 -4.66 3.70
N ILE A 86 -2.99 -5.62 2.80
CA ILE A 86 -1.98 -6.67 2.94
C ILE A 86 -1.06 -6.66 1.72
N ALA A 87 0.17 -7.12 1.90
CA ALA A 87 1.07 -7.42 0.79
C ALA A 87 1.19 -8.94 0.64
N SER A 88 0.98 -9.48 -0.56
CA SER A 88 1.00 -10.93 -0.77
C SER A 88 1.73 -11.34 -2.04
N PRO A 89 2.30 -12.56 -2.10
CA PRO A 89 2.98 -13.09 -3.28
C PRO A 89 2.03 -13.63 -4.37
N GLY A 90 0.70 -13.47 -4.23
CA GLY A 90 -0.31 -14.13 -5.06
C GLY A 90 -1.12 -13.22 -5.99
N ARG A 91 -1.68 -13.82 -7.06
CA ARG A 91 -2.39 -13.22 -8.23
C ARG A 91 -3.62 -12.33 -7.97
N GLU A 92 -4.05 -12.13 -6.73
CA GLU A 92 -5.03 -11.08 -6.44
C GLU A 92 -4.30 -9.74 -6.39
N VAL A 93 -3.84 -9.32 -7.57
CA VAL A 93 -3.30 -7.98 -7.80
C VAL A 93 -4.37 -7.01 -7.35
N GLY A 94 -4.07 -6.22 -6.32
CA GLY A 94 -4.88 -5.05 -6.05
C GLY A 94 -4.72 -4.14 -7.25
N GLU A 95 -5.78 -3.97 -8.04
CA GLU A 95 -5.81 -2.95 -9.08
C GLU A 95 -6.22 -1.63 -8.42
N TRP A 96 -5.35 -0.64 -8.51
CA TRP A 96 -5.55 0.65 -7.87
C TRP A 96 -5.73 1.74 -8.91
N MET A 97 -6.69 2.62 -8.66
CA MET A 97 -6.84 3.86 -9.41
C MET A 97 -6.47 5.03 -8.49
N ILE A 98 -5.45 5.78 -8.87
CA ILE A 98 -4.96 6.91 -8.08
C ILE A 98 -5.76 8.14 -8.46
N THR A 99 -6.30 8.85 -7.47
CA THR A 99 -7.07 10.08 -7.69
C THR A 99 -6.44 11.26 -6.96
N GLN A 100 -6.44 12.42 -7.61
CA GLN A 100 -6.18 13.69 -6.95
C GLN A 100 -7.36 14.04 -6.06
N GLY A 101 -7.07 14.21 -4.78
CA GLY A 101 -8.01 14.64 -3.75
C GLY A 101 -7.35 14.72 -2.37
N ARG A 102 -7.97 15.46 -1.46
CA ARG A 102 -7.75 15.30 -0.01
C ARG A 102 -8.81 14.32 0.50
N ASN A 103 -8.48 13.46 1.46
CA ASN A 103 -9.47 12.61 2.12
C ASN A 103 -10.61 13.51 2.66
N PRO A 104 -11.85 13.43 2.13
CA PRO A 104 -12.95 14.30 2.53
C PRO A 104 -13.37 14.12 3.99
N GLU A 105 -13.06 12.97 4.59
CA GLU A 105 -13.51 12.62 5.94
C GLU A 105 -12.56 13.12 7.05
N LYS A 106 -11.35 13.58 6.71
CA LYS A 106 -10.36 14.04 7.70
C LYS A 106 -10.51 15.52 8.11
N TYR A 107 -11.44 16.24 7.48
CA TYR A 107 -11.65 17.69 7.67
C TYR A 107 -13.13 18.06 7.88
N ARG A 108 -13.97 17.11 8.31
CA ARG A 108 -15.30 17.39 8.85
C ARG A 108 -15.24 17.61 10.35
#